data_AF-A0A2D0JJL5-F1
#
_entry.id   AF-A0A2D0JJL5-F1
#
_cell.length_a   1.000
_cell.length_b   1.000
_cell.length_c   1.000
_cell.angle_alpha   90.00
_cell.angle_beta   90.00
_cell.angle_gamma   90.00
#
_symmetry.space_group_name_H-M   'P 1'
#
loop_
_entity.id
_entity.type
_entity.pdbx_description
1 polymer ?
#
loop_
_entity_poly.entity_id
_entity_poly.type
_entity_poly.pdbx_seq_one_letter_code
_entity_poly.pdbx_strand_id
1 'polypeptide(L)'
;MQDKKPDVLVSDGCNLVIVTTPEYVKKAIEEHAQSRNHPNATLQDKGFVILSNDVGSNSETMAATPKAVKAAYDLANTANQNATKPQTKSSIKSVSGSWNVGSIISIPADLRGQVITFVRLSGLNAQHQALPVPLVDGITEQRLAGPQNNWVWLEFKFSDNSTNITVVNGNNANFVQIFYRE
;
A
#
# COMPACT_ATOMS: atom_id res chain seq x y z
N MET A 1 48.69 42.55 -43.00
CA MET A 1 48.23 41.17 -43.28
C MET A 1 46.71 41.21 -43.19
N GLN A 2 46.03 40.78 -44.24
CA GLN A 2 44.60 41.03 -44.49
C GLN A 2 43.71 40.03 -43.73
N ASP A 3 43.20 40.43 -42.56
CA ASP A 3 42.21 39.66 -41.80
C ASP A 3 40.83 40.33 -41.88
N LYS A 4 40.42 40.75 -43.08
CA LYS A 4 39.01 41.09 -43.36
C LYS A 4 38.35 39.85 -43.96
N LYS A 5 37.25 39.44 -43.33
CA LYS A 5 36.26 38.48 -43.84
C LYS A 5 36.15 38.61 -45.38
N PRO A 6 36.36 37.53 -46.15
CA PRO A 6 36.25 37.62 -47.60
C PRO A 6 34.76 37.76 -47.95
N ASP A 7 34.34 38.97 -48.28
CA ASP A 7 33.03 39.24 -48.89
C ASP A 7 33.06 38.86 -50.38
N VAL A 8 33.36 37.59 -50.68
CA VAL A 8 33.36 37.08 -52.05
C VAL A 8 32.00 36.44 -52.32
N LEU A 9 31.25 37.01 -53.28
CA LEU A 9 30.09 36.36 -53.87
C LEU A 9 30.56 35.13 -54.66
N VAL A 10 30.31 33.94 -54.12
CA VAL A 10 30.64 32.67 -54.76
C VAL A 10 29.63 32.40 -55.87
N SER A 11 30.11 32.32 -57.12
CA SER A 11 29.37 31.78 -58.25
C SER A 11 29.25 30.26 -58.09
N ASP A 12 28.06 29.71 -58.34
CA ASP A 12 27.61 28.31 -58.12
C ASP A 12 28.43 27.19 -58.82
N GLY A 13 29.61 27.48 -59.35
CA GLY A 13 30.44 26.52 -60.12
C GLY A 13 31.80 26.15 -59.53
N CYS A 14 32.25 26.76 -58.41
CA CYS A 14 33.59 26.53 -57.88
C CYS A 14 33.56 25.80 -56.53
N ASN A 15 34.15 24.60 -56.49
CA ASN A 15 34.36 23.85 -55.25
C ASN A 15 35.55 24.45 -54.47
N LEU A 16 35.36 25.66 -53.95
CA LEU A 16 36.35 26.41 -53.18
C LEU A 16 36.41 25.86 -51.75
N VAL A 17 37.51 25.19 -51.40
CA VAL A 17 37.77 24.75 -50.03
C VAL A 17 38.51 25.86 -49.29
N ILE A 18 37.81 26.54 -48.38
CA ILE A 18 38.41 27.51 -47.46
C ILE A 18 38.91 26.73 -46.23
N VAL A 19 40.23 26.63 -46.07
CA VAL A 19 40.84 26.06 -44.85
C VAL A 19 41.16 27.22 -43.91
N THR A 20 40.58 27.18 -42.71
CA THR A 20 40.81 28.18 -41.67
C THR A 20 42.20 28.02 -41.04
N THR A 21 42.82 29.12 -40.65
CA THR A 21 44.12 29.07 -39.95
C THR A 21 43.94 28.55 -38.52
N PRO A 22 44.93 27.82 -37.96
CA PRO A 22 44.89 27.38 -36.56
C PRO A 22 44.71 28.55 -35.58
N GLU A 23 45.24 29.74 -35.89
CA GLU A 23 45.06 30.94 -35.07
C GLU A 23 43.62 31.45 -35.08
N TYR A 24 42.97 31.47 -36.25
CA TYR A 24 41.56 31.85 -36.35
C TYR A 24 40.68 30.89 -35.55
N VAL A 25 40.94 29.58 -35.64
CA VAL A 25 40.21 28.56 -34.88
C VAL A 25 40.43 28.73 -33.38
N LYS A 26 41.69 28.96 -32.94
CA LYS A 26 42.00 29.19 -31.52
C LYS A 26 41.29 30.43 -30.98
N LYS A 27 41.36 31.55 -31.70
CA LYS A 27 40.69 32.80 -31.33
C LYS A 27 39.17 32.64 -31.28
N ALA A 28 38.59 31.99 -32.28
CA ALA A 28 37.15 31.72 -32.30
C ALA A 28 36.71 30.80 -31.14
N ILE A 29 37.52 29.80 -30.77
CA ILE A 29 37.27 28.95 -29.60
C ILE A 29 37.36 29.76 -28.30
N GLU A 30 38.35 30.64 -28.19
CA GLU A 30 38.57 31.48 -27.01
C GLU A 30 37.45 32.52 -26.82
N GLU A 31 37.04 33.18 -27.91
CA GLU A 31 35.86 34.06 -27.94
C GLU A 31 34.57 33.29 -27.63
N HIS A 32 34.41 32.08 -28.19
CA HIS A 32 33.26 31.22 -27.89
C HIS A 32 33.23 30.80 -26.42
N ALA A 33 34.37 30.45 -25.83
CA ALA A 33 34.48 30.07 -24.42
C ALA A 33 34.15 31.26 -23.49
N GLN A 34 34.64 32.46 -23.80
CA GLN A 34 34.34 33.67 -23.03
C GLN A 34 32.86 34.08 -23.12
N SER A 35 32.23 33.88 -24.28
CA SER A 35 30.78 34.13 -24.46
C SER A 35 29.89 33.21 -23.61
N ARG A 36 30.41 32.08 -23.10
CA ARG A 36 29.65 31.09 -22.31
C ARG A 36 29.77 31.27 -20.79
N ASN A 37 30.32 32.40 -20.32
CA ASN A 37 30.39 32.69 -18.89
C ASN A 37 29.01 33.13 -18.37
N HIS A 38 28.11 32.17 -18.16
CA HIS A 38 26.80 32.42 -17.56
C HIS A 38 26.82 32.10 -16.05
N PRO A 39 26.18 32.93 -15.22
CA PRO A 39 26.07 32.68 -13.78
C PRO A 39 25.19 31.46 -13.48
N ASN A 40 25.27 30.96 -12.25
CA ASN A 40 24.36 29.95 -11.73
C ASN A 40 22.94 30.51 -11.62
N ALA A 41 21.93 29.66 -11.81
CA ALA A 41 20.54 30.06 -11.65
C ALA A 41 20.22 30.31 -10.17
N THR A 42 19.34 31.27 -9.94
CA THR A 42 18.70 31.53 -8.65
C THR A 42 17.19 31.48 -8.82
N LEU A 43 16.44 31.67 -7.74
CA LEU A 43 14.98 31.77 -7.82
C LEU A 43 14.52 33.05 -8.55
N GLN A 44 15.40 34.04 -8.67
CA GLN A 44 15.12 35.35 -9.24
C GLN A 44 15.73 35.50 -10.65
N ASP A 45 16.94 34.98 -10.85
CA ASP A 45 17.73 35.15 -12.07
C ASP A 45 17.99 33.82 -12.77
N LYS A 46 17.93 33.85 -14.11
CA LYS A 46 18.18 32.67 -14.94
C LYS A 46 19.68 32.35 -15.00
N GLY A 47 20.03 31.06 -15.02
CA GLY A 47 21.43 30.60 -15.10
C GLY A 47 21.56 29.08 -15.24
N PHE A 48 22.75 28.53 -14.95
CA PHE A 48 22.99 27.08 -14.95
C PHE A 48 22.55 26.41 -13.64
N VAL A 49 22.10 25.16 -13.74
CA VAL A 49 21.70 24.32 -12.59
C VAL A 49 22.36 22.96 -12.65
N ILE A 50 22.58 22.36 -11.49
CA ILE A 50 22.97 20.96 -11.36
C ILE A 50 21.72 20.14 -11.05
N LEU A 51 21.60 18.95 -11.62
CA LEU A 51 20.46 18.07 -11.40
C LEU A 51 20.69 17.16 -10.19
N SER A 52 19.65 16.97 -9.36
CA SER A 52 19.66 16.00 -8.26
C SER A 52 18.51 14.99 -8.40
N ASN A 53 18.81 13.75 -8.00
CA ASN A 53 17.82 12.67 -7.86
C ASN A 53 17.34 12.48 -6.42
N ASP A 54 17.83 13.30 -5.47
CA ASP A 54 17.47 13.19 -4.07
C ASP A 54 16.03 13.66 -3.82
N VAL A 55 15.28 12.91 -3.01
CA VAL A 55 13.87 13.22 -2.67
C VAL A 55 13.68 13.94 -1.33
N GLY A 56 14.76 14.11 -0.57
CA GLY A 56 14.75 14.75 0.76
C GLY A 56 15.87 15.77 0.94
N SER A 57 16.38 16.32 -0.16
CA SER A 57 17.42 17.35 -0.12
C SER A 57 16.83 18.73 0.14
N ASN A 58 17.52 19.54 0.94
CA ASN A 58 17.16 20.94 1.23
C ASN A 58 17.92 21.94 0.31
N SER A 59 18.52 21.45 -0.77
CA SER A 59 19.31 22.29 -1.68
C SER A 59 18.41 23.18 -2.54
N GLU A 60 18.65 24.49 -2.50
CA GLU A 60 17.96 25.48 -3.33
C GLU A 60 18.66 25.75 -4.67
N THR A 61 19.89 25.24 -4.85
CA THR A 61 20.72 25.47 -6.05
C THR A 61 20.67 24.32 -7.06
N MET A 62 19.96 23.23 -6.74
CA MET A 62 19.87 22.04 -7.58
C MET A 62 18.44 21.84 -8.06
N ALA A 63 18.29 21.49 -9.34
CA ALA A 63 16.99 21.18 -9.91
C ALA A 63 16.65 19.70 -9.73
N ALA A 64 15.42 19.41 -9.33
CA ALA A 64 14.91 18.05 -9.22
C ALA A 64 14.72 17.42 -10.61
N THR A 65 15.09 16.15 -10.75
CA THR A 65 14.80 15.38 -11.97
C THR A 65 13.39 14.78 -11.93
N PRO A 66 12.82 14.38 -13.09
CA PRO A 66 11.58 13.61 -13.12
C PRO A 66 11.62 12.32 -12.29
N LYS A 67 12.81 11.73 -12.13
CA LYS A 67 13.03 10.54 -11.29
C LYS A 67 12.79 10.84 -9.81
N ALA A 68 13.32 11.95 -9.30
CA ALA A 68 13.09 12.38 -7.92
C ALA A 68 11.60 12.68 -7.67
N VAL A 69 10.97 13.41 -8.59
CA VAL A 69 9.53 13.75 -8.50
C VAL A 69 8.66 12.50 -8.51
N LYS A 70 8.94 11.53 -9.37
CA LYS A 70 8.22 10.27 -9.42
C LYS A 70 8.38 9.47 -8.12
N ALA A 71 9.59 9.38 -7.59
CA ALA A 71 9.84 8.68 -6.33
C ALA A 71 9.11 9.32 -5.14
N ALA A 72 9.10 10.66 -5.05
CA ALA A 72 8.33 11.38 -4.03
C ALA A 72 6.81 11.15 -4.18
N TYR A 73 6.30 11.17 -5.42
CA TYR A 73 4.90 10.86 -5.72
C TYR A 73 4.52 9.44 -5.32
N ASP A 74 5.36 8.44 -5.62
CA ASP A 74 5.10 7.04 -5.29
C ASP A 74 5.10 6.81 -3.78
N LEU A 75 5.99 7.49 -3.03
CA LEU A 75 5.99 7.50 -1.57
C LEU A 75 4.69 8.11 -1.02
N ALA A 76 4.29 9.27 -1.53
CA ALA A 76 3.08 9.96 -1.11
C ALA A 76 1.82 9.14 -1.43
N ASN A 77 1.75 8.52 -2.61
CA ASN A 77 0.65 7.63 -2.98
C ASN A 77 0.60 6.42 -2.03
N THR A 78 1.74 5.81 -1.71
CA THR A 78 1.81 4.70 -0.75
C THR A 78 1.30 5.12 0.63
N ALA A 79 1.71 6.29 1.13
CA ALA A 79 1.23 6.83 2.38
C ALA A 79 -0.29 7.11 2.35
N ASN A 80 -0.79 7.69 1.24
CA ASN A 80 -2.21 7.93 1.05
C ASN A 80 -3.01 6.62 1.05
N GLN A 81 -2.56 5.60 0.30
CA GLN A 81 -3.18 4.28 0.32
C GLN A 81 -3.19 3.68 1.73
N ASN A 82 -2.11 3.86 2.50
CA ASN A 82 -2.05 3.38 3.88
C ASN A 82 -2.97 4.16 4.83
N ALA A 83 -3.19 5.45 4.59
CA ALA A 83 -4.11 6.28 5.37
C ALA A 83 -5.58 6.03 4.99
N THR A 84 -5.87 5.73 3.72
CA THR A 84 -7.22 5.43 3.22
C THR A 84 -7.61 3.98 3.41
N LYS A 85 -6.66 3.07 3.67
CA LYS A 85 -7.01 1.74 4.19
C LYS A 85 -7.79 1.98 5.48
N PRO A 86 -9.06 1.53 5.56
CA PRO A 86 -9.71 1.44 6.85
C PRO A 86 -8.75 0.66 7.75
N GLN A 87 -8.42 1.18 8.92
CA GLN A 87 -8.01 0.28 9.99
C GLN A 87 -9.21 -0.62 10.21
N THR A 88 -9.25 -1.77 9.55
CA THR A 88 -10.29 -2.77 9.70
C THR A 88 -10.16 -3.31 11.12
N LYS A 89 -10.73 -2.57 12.07
CA LYS A 89 -11.34 -3.21 13.23
C LYS A 89 -12.38 -4.14 12.61
N SER A 90 -12.02 -5.41 12.40
CA SER A 90 -12.93 -6.44 11.91
C SER A 90 -14.30 -6.21 12.54
N SER A 91 -15.30 -5.93 11.71
CA SER A 91 -16.61 -5.59 12.23
C SER A 91 -17.14 -6.80 12.96
N ILE A 92 -17.61 -6.62 14.19
CA ILE A 92 -18.25 -7.72 14.92
C ILE A 92 -19.60 -7.96 14.26
N LYS A 93 -19.78 -9.15 13.69
CA LYS A 93 -21.03 -9.64 13.12
C LYS A 93 -21.69 -10.61 14.10
N SER A 94 -22.96 -10.91 13.89
CA SER A 94 -23.65 -11.95 14.65
C SER A 94 -24.61 -12.77 13.81
N VAL A 95 -24.73 -14.05 14.12
CA VAL A 95 -25.82 -14.92 13.66
C VAL A 95 -26.71 -15.21 14.86
N SER A 96 -28.03 -15.04 14.71
CA SER A 96 -29.04 -15.40 15.71
C SER A 96 -29.87 -16.58 15.23
N GLY A 97 -30.33 -17.41 16.16
CA GLY A 97 -31.13 -18.59 15.85
C GLY A 97 -31.60 -19.29 17.11
N SER A 98 -32.05 -20.53 16.96
CA SER A 98 -32.41 -21.40 18.08
C SER A 98 -31.74 -22.74 17.83
N TRP A 99 -30.56 -22.92 18.42
CA TRP A 99 -29.72 -24.08 18.15
C TRP A 99 -29.50 -24.90 19.40
N ASN A 100 -29.84 -26.18 19.29
CA ASN A 100 -29.68 -27.19 20.31
C ASN A 100 -28.86 -28.37 19.78
N VAL A 101 -28.68 -29.40 20.59
CA VAL A 101 -28.03 -30.65 20.16
C VAL A 101 -28.66 -31.16 18.86
N GLY A 102 -27.82 -31.49 17.89
CA GLY A 102 -28.19 -31.88 16.52
C GLY A 102 -28.28 -30.71 15.52
N SER A 103 -28.23 -29.47 15.97
CA SER A 103 -28.31 -28.30 15.08
C SER A 103 -26.98 -27.99 14.40
N ILE A 104 -27.06 -27.53 13.15
CA ILE A 104 -25.92 -26.99 12.40
C ILE A 104 -26.06 -25.46 12.35
N ILE A 105 -24.98 -24.77 12.65
CA ILE A 105 -24.88 -23.31 12.64
C ILE A 105 -23.91 -22.92 11.54
N SER A 106 -24.42 -22.28 10.49
CA SER A 106 -23.61 -21.82 9.36
C SER A 106 -23.21 -20.36 9.55
N ILE A 107 -21.90 -20.12 9.64
CA ILE A 107 -21.34 -18.78 9.76
C ILE A 107 -20.65 -18.44 8.43
N PRO A 108 -21.05 -17.35 7.74
CA PRO A 108 -20.49 -16.96 6.44
C PRO A 108 -19.14 -16.25 6.58
N ALA A 109 -18.23 -16.83 7.37
CA ALA A 109 -16.86 -16.37 7.55
C ALA A 109 -15.95 -17.55 7.92
N ASP A 110 -14.67 -17.44 7.59
CA ASP A 110 -13.63 -18.35 8.09
C ASP A 110 -13.23 -17.94 9.52
N LEU A 111 -13.54 -18.80 10.48
CA LEU A 111 -13.32 -18.53 11.90
C LEU A 111 -12.05 -19.19 12.46
N ARG A 112 -11.22 -19.84 11.62
CA ARG A 112 -10.02 -20.56 12.09
C ARG A 112 -9.13 -19.69 12.98
N GLY A 113 -8.84 -20.18 14.18
CA GLY A 113 -7.98 -19.50 15.16
C GLY A 113 -8.59 -18.24 15.79
N GLN A 114 -9.83 -17.90 15.47
CA GLN A 114 -10.53 -16.78 16.08
C GLN A 114 -11.18 -17.17 17.42
N VAL A 115 -11.56 -16.15 18.20
CA VAL A 115 -12.41 -16.31 19.39
C VAL A 115 -13.80 -15.80 19.05
N ILE A 116 -14.81 -16.65 19.21
CA ILE A 116 -16.21 -16.31 19.01
C ILE A 116 -16.94 -16.27 20.34
N THR A 117 -18.04 -15.53 20.42
CA THR A 117 -18.86 -15.48 21.64
C THR A 117 -20.21 -16.12 21.37
N PHE A 118 -20.52 -17.19 22.10
CA PHE A 118 -21.87 -17.74 22.14
C PHE A 118 -22.70 -17.05 23.20
N VAL A 119 -23.98 -16.85 22.91
CA VAL A 119 -25.01 -16.48 23.87
C VAL A 119 -25.98 -17.65 23.99
N ARG A 120 -26.22 -18.05 25.23
CA ARG A 120 -27.18 -19.08 25.59
C ARG A 120 -28.30 -18.49 26.43
N LEU A 121 -29.50 -19.05 26.30
CA LEU A 121 -30.72 -18.53 26.94
C LEU A 121 -31.04 -17.08 26.50
N SER A 122 -32.18 -16.57 26.96
CA SER A 122 -32.68 -15.24 26.58
C SER A 122 -33.07 -14.40 27.80
N GLY A 123 -33.12 -13.08 27.63
CA GLY A 123 -33.50 -12.15 28.69
C GLY A 123 -32.47 -12.04 29.82
N LEU A 124 -32.92 -11.86 31.07
CA LEU A 124 -32.05 -11.68 32.24
C LEU A 124 -31.17 -12.88 32.58
N ASN A 125 -31.46 -14.05 31.99
CA ASN A 125 -30.69 -15.28 32.18
C ASN A 125 -29.70 -15.55 31.03
N ALA A 126 -29.54 -14.63 30.08
CA ALA A 126 -28.62 -14.80 28.96
C ALA A 126 -27.17 -14.95 29.46
N GLN A 127 -26.51 -16.01 29.01
CA GLN A 127 -25.13 -16.32 29.38
C GLN A 127 -24.22 -16.20 28.17
N HIS A 128 -23.22 -15.33 28.30
CA HIS A 128 -22.23 -15.04 27.28
C HIS A 128 -20.96 -15.84 27.56
N GLN A 129 -20.41 -16.47 26.54
CA GLN A 129 -19.17 -17.22 26.67
C GLN A 129 -18.30 -17.13 25.42
N ALA A 130 -17.05 -16.73 25.63
CA ALA A 130 -16.02 -16.77 24.60
C ALA A 130 -15.52 -18.21 24.42
N LEU A 131 -15.47 -18.68 23.18
CA LEU A 131 -14.95 -19.98 22.79
C LEU A 131 -13.87 -19.82 21.71
N PRO A 132 -12.69 -20.45 21.88
CA PRO A 132 -11.69 -20.51 20.84
C PRO A 132 -12.12 -21.46 19.73
N VAL A 133 -11.93 -21.06 18.48
CA VAL A 133 -12.18 -21.88 17.30
C VAL A 133 -10.88 -22.59 16.89
N PRO A 134 -10.90 -23.91 16.64
CA PRO A 134 -9.70 -24.65 16.24
C PRO A 134 -9.17 -24.18 14.87
N LEU A 135 -7.92 -24.52 14.57
CA LEU A 135 -7.29 -24.21 13.27
C LEU A 135 -7.63 -25.24 12.18
N VAL A 136 -8.15 -26.41 12.57
CA VAL A 136 -8.45 -27.56 11.71
C VAL A 136 -9.81 -28.14 12.05
N ASP A 137 -10.43 -28.80 11.07
CA ASP A 137 -11.70 -29.51 11.27
C ASP A 137 -11.60 -30.50 12.43
N GLY A 138 -12.66 -30.61 13.22
CA GLY A 138 -12.71 -31.55 14.31
C GLY A 138 -13.75 -31.25 15.37
N ILE A 139 -13.87 -32.18 16.32
CA ILE A 139 -14.78 -32.07 17.47
C ILE A 139 -14.00 -31.56 18.66
N THR A 140 -14.54 -30.54 19.33
CA THR A 140 -14.01 -30.04 20.60
C THR A 140 -15.07 -30.10 21.68
N GLU A 141 -14.67 -30.47 22.89
CA GLU A 141 -15.50 -30.34 24.07
C GLU A 141 -15.30 -28.96 24.70
N GLN A 142 -16.41 -28.32 25.07
CA GLN A 142 -16.41 -27.04 25.75
C GLN A 142 -17.27 -27.13 27.01
N ARG A 143 -16.69 -26.78 28.15
CA ARG A 143 -17.43 -26.56 29.40
C ARG A 143 -18.15 -25.24 29.30
N LEU A 144 -19.43 -25.22 29.63
CA LEU A 144 -20.27 -24.06 29.44
C LEU A 144 -20.53 -23.33 30.77
N ALA A 145 -20.62 -22.00 30.75
CA ALA A 145 -20.89 -21.19 31.93
C ALA A 145 -22.25 -21.55 32.60
N GLY A 146 -22.38 -21.22 33.88
CA GLY A 146 -23.62 -21.39 34.66
C GLY A 146 -23.47 -22.34 35.86
N PRO A 147 -24.49 -22.39 36.74
CA PRO A 147 -24.44 -23.14 38.00
C PRO A 147 -24.61 -24.66 37.85
N GLN A 148 -25.04 -25.10 36.67
CA GLN A 148 -25.28 -26.51 36.35
C GLN A 148 -24.06 -27.11 35.63
N ASN A 149 -23.97 -28.44 35.55
CA ASN A 149 -22.93 -29.14 34.78
C ASN A 149 -23.19 -29.02 33.26
N ASN A 150 -23.01 -27.82 32.72
CA ASN A 150 -23.28 -27.49 31.32
C ASN A 150 -22.03 -27.80 30.48
N TRP A 151 -22.22 -28.48 29.36
CA TRP A 151 -21.13 -28.85 28.46
C TRP A 151 -21.66 -29.10 27.06
N VAL A 152 -20.77 -29.00 26.07
CA VAL A 152 -21.13 -29.23 24.68
C VAL A 152 -19.96 -29.82 23.92
N TRP A 153 -20.26 -30.67 22.94
CA TRP A 153 -19.34 -31.10 21.91
C TRP A 153 -19.71 -30.39 20.61
N LEU A 154 -18.77 -29.59 20.09
CA LEU A 154 -18.94 -28.83 18.86
C LEU A 154 -18.02 -29.41 17.79
N GLU A 155 -18.59 -29.83 16.66
CA GLU A 155 -17.82 -30.14 15.45
C GLU A 155 -17.67 -28.89 14.60
N PHE A 156 -16.43 -28.54 14.27
CA PHE A 156 -16.11 -27.46 13.34
C PHE A 156 -15.74 -28.06 11.99
N LYS A 157 -16.36 -27.54 10.93
CA LYS A 157 -15.99 -27.81 9.54
C LYS A 157 -15.78 -26.48 8.82
N PHE A 158 -14.56 -26.29 8.34
CA PHE A 158 -14.14 -25.09 7.64
C PHE A 158 -14.25 -25.26 6.13
N SER A 159 -14.50 -24.16 5.44
CA SER A 159 -14.46 -24.04 3.98
C SER A 159 -13.85 -22.68 3.64
N ASP A 160 -13.57 -22.43 2.36
CA ASP A 160 -12.79 -21.24 1.94
C ASP A 160 -13.39 -19.90 2.36
N ASN A 161 -14.68 -19.84 2.74
CA ASN A 161 -15.32 -18.62 3.23
C ASN A 161 -16.47 -18.87 4.21
N SER A 162 -16.51 -20.02 4.88
CA SER A 162 -17.55 -20.34 5.85
C SER A 162 -17.10 -21.34 6.89
N THR A 163 -17.78 -21.30 8.03
CA THR A 163 -17.58 -22.25 9.12
C THR A 163 -18.93 -22.82 9.50
N ASN A 164 -19.07 -24.14 9.41
CA ASN A 164 -20.21 -24.86 9.96
C ASN A 164 -19.84 -25.40 11.34
N ILE A 165 -20.65 -25.05 12.33
CA ILE A 165 -20.52 -25.53 13.70
C ILE A 165 -21.71 -26.43 13.99
N THR A 166 -21.46 -27.73 14.18
CA THR A 166 -22.49 -28.70 14.55
C THR A 166 -22.47 -28.91 16.06
N VAL A 167 -23.62 -28.79 16.70
CA VAL A 167 -23.78 -29.15 18.12
C VAL A 167 -23.97 -30.66 18.20
N VAL A 168 -22.89 -31.43 18.31
CA VAL A 168 -22.94 -32.90 18.23
C VAL A 168 -23.63 -33.52 19.44
N ASN A 169 -23.29 -33.05 20.64
CA ASN A 169 -23.87 -33.50 21.89
C ASN A 169 -23.69 -32.42 22.96
N GLY A 170 -24.41 -32.50 24.07
CA GLY A 170 -24.23 -31.58 25.17
C GLY A 170 -25.37 -31.56 26.18
N ASN A 171 -25.09 -30.95 27.32
CA ASN A 171 -26.06 -30.63 28.35
C ASN A 171 -26.29 -29.11 28.38
N ASN A 172 -27.54 -28.69 28.18
CA ASN A 172 -27.97 -27.29 28.15
C ASN A 172 -27.23 -26.41 27.12
N ALA A 173 -27.15 -26.89 25.87
CA ALA A 173 -26.59 -26.14 24.74
C ALA A 173 -27.35 -24.83 24.50
N ASN A 174 -28.65 -24.87 24.16
CA ASN A 174 -29.59 -23.73 24.06
C ASN A 174 -28.96 -22.42 23.55
N PHE A 175 -28.27 -22.48 22.42
CA PHE A 175 -27.61 -21.31 21.82
C PHE A 175 -28.63 -20.46 21.06
N VAL A 176 -28.55 -19.14 21.26
CA VAL A 176 -29.47 -18.19 20.63
C VAL A 176 -28.77 -17.18 19.73
N GLN A 177 -27.47 -16.93 19.97
CA GLN A 177 -26.70 -15.98 19.17
C GLN A 177 -25.20 -16.30 19.23
N ILE A 178 -24.50 -16.00 18.15
CA ILE A 178 -23.04 -16.08 18.05
C ILE A 178 -22.52 -14.76 17.52
N PHE A 179 -21.53 -14.17 18.20
CA PHE A 179 -20.76 -13.04 17.72
C PHE A 179 -19.39 -13.49 17.22
N TYR A 180 -18.99 -12.98 16.06
CA TYR A 180 -17.72 -13.30 15.41
C TYR A 180 -17.14 -12.08 14.72
N ARG A 181 -15.86 -12.15 14.38
CA ARG A 181 -15.17 -11.11 13.60
C ARG A 181 -15.10 -11.55 12.14
N GLU A 182 -15.39 -10.59 11.27
CA GLU A 182 -15.23 -10.71 9.81
C GLU A 182 -14.00 -9.92 9.36
#